data_AF-A0A9P8F5N5-F1
#
_entry.id   AF-A0A9P8F5N5-F1
#
_cell.length_a   1.000
_cell.length_b   1.000
_cell.length_c   1.000
_cell.angle_alpha   90.00
_cell.angle_beta   90.00
_cell.angle_gamma   90.00
#
_symmetry.space_group_name_H-M   'P 1'
#
loop_
_entity.id
_entity.type
_entity.pdbx_description
1 polymer ?
#
loop_
_entity_poly.entity_id
_entity_poly.type
_entity_poly.pdbx_seq_one_letter_code
_entity_poly.pdbx_strand_id
1 'polypeptide(L)'
;MLRLNRAIPRSANPFLSRHVSRRTFASVDRATKDSADLDQVTTLSNGVRVASEAVPGAFSGIGVYVDAGSRYENDALRGVSHIIDRLAFKSSSRRSADSMLEEIESLGGNIQCASSRESLMYQAATFNSAVSTATALLAETIRDPLITDEEVSRQLETAEYEIGEIWSKPDLILPELVHMAAYKDNTL
;
A
#
# COMPACT_ATOMS: atom_id res chain seq x y z
N MET A 1 -48.52 -50.40 77.15
CA MET A 1 -49.60 -51.03 76.37
C MET A 1 -49.40 -50.65 74.90
N LEU A 2 -49.23 -51.65 74.04
CA LEU A 2 -49.04 -51.56 72.59
C LEU A 2 -50.08 -50.66 71.88
N ARG A 3 -49.68 -49.98 70.80
CA ARG A 3 -50.06 -50.36 69.42
C ARG A 3 -49.39 -49.49 68.33
N LEU A 4 -48.85 -50.19 67.34
CA LEU A 4 -48.40 -49.71 66.02
C LEU A 4 -49.59 -49.33 65.10
N ASN A 5 -49.32 -48.46 64.12
CA ASN A 5 -49.70 -48.58 62.70
C ASN A 5 -48.91 -47.50 61.90
N ARG A 6 -47.91 -47.83 61.04
CA ARG A 6 -47.98 -48.18 59.59
C ARG A 6 -49.02 -47.31 58.83
N ALA A 7 -48.74 -46.59 57.73
CA ALA A 7 -47.95 -46.95 56.54
C ALA A 7 -47.74 -45.80 55.52
N ILE A 8 -46.57 -45.84 54.84
CA ILE A 8 -46.26 -45.57 53.40
C ILE A 8 -46.11 -44.11 52.88
N PRO A 9 -45.09 -43.83 52.02
CA PRO A 9 -44.56 -42.49 51.75
C PRO A 9 -45.06 -41.89 50.41
N ARG A 10 -45.07 -40.56 50.30
CA ARG A 10 -45.22 -39.87 49.01
C ARG A 10 -43.86 -39.37 48.51
N SER A 11 -43.40 -40.06 47.47
CA SER A 11 -42.47 -39.67 46.41
C SER A 11 -41.90 -38.24 46.49
N ALA A 12 -40.59 -38.15 46.68
CA ALA A 12 -39.80 -36.98 46.37
C ALA A 12 -39.58 -36.92 44.84
N ASN A 13 -40.07 -35.85 44.19
CA ASN A 13 -39.61 -35.47 42.86
C ASN A 13 -38.45 -34.47 43.04
N PRO A 14 -37.19 -34.84 42.75
CA PRO A 14 -36.13 -33.85 42.60
C PRO A 14 -36.30 -33.23 41.21
N PHE A 15 -36.89 -32.03 41.15
CA PHE A 15 -36.68 -31.18 39.99
C PHE A 15 -35.20 -30.81 39.95
N LEU A 16 -34.44 -31.53 39.11
CA LEU A 16 -33.09 -31.19 38.72
C LEU A 16 -33.10 -29.78 38.12
N SER A 17 -32.62 -28.80 38.88
CA SER A 17 -32.28 -27.46 38.38
C SER A 17 -31.15 -27.63 37.36
N ARG A 18 -31.53 -27.68 36.09
CA ARG A 18 -30.61 -27.73 34.96
C ARG A 18 -29.93 -26.37 34.86
N HIS A 19 -28.72 -26.25 35.39
CA HIS A 19 -27.86 -25.10 35.14
C HIS A 19 -27.59 -25.00 33.64
N VAL A 20 -28.30 -24.09 32.98
CA VAL A 20 -27.99 -23.68 31.62
C VAL A 20 -26.71 -22.84 31.73
N SER A 21 -25.57 -23.46 31.47
CA SER A 21 -24.32 -22.74 31.24
C SER A 21 -24.56 -21.78 30.07
N ARG A 22 -24.65 -20.49 30.40
CA ARG A 22 -24.80 -19.42 29.42
C ARG A 22 -23.49 -19.37 28.66
N ARG A 23 -23.48 -19.94 27.45
CA ARG A 23 -22.34 -19.83 26.53
C ARG A 23 -22.10 -18.35 26.27
N THR A 24 -21.12 -17.77 26.95
CA THR A 24 -20.56 -16.47 26.60
C THR A 24 -19.76 -16.68 25.33
N PHE A 25 -20.23 -16.12 24.22
CA PHE A 25 -19.40 -15.95 23.04
C PHE A 25 -18.21 -15.08 23.44
N ALA A 26 -17.00 -15.46 23.02
CA ALA A 26 -15.84 -14.58 23.15
C ALA A 26 -16.09 -13.34 22.27
N SER A 27 -16.34 -12.18 22.87
CA SER A 27 -16.25 -10.92 22.15
C SER A 27 -14.78 -10.56 22.05
N VAL A 28 -14.24 -10.55 20.84
CA VAL A 28 -12.96 -9.89 20.58
C VAL A 28 -13.26 -8.40 20.59
N ASP A 29 -12.98 -7.72 21.70
CA ASP A 29 -12.81 -6.26 21.69
C ASP A 29 -11.52 -5.95 20.92
N ARG A 30 -11.58 -6.07 19.60
CA ARG A 30 -10.66 -5.34 18.76
C ARG A 30 -11.14 -3.91 18.86
N ALA A 31 -10.47 -3.12 19.71
CA ALA A 31 -10.42 -1.69 19.48
C ALA A 31 -10.02 -1.53 18.00
N THR A 32 -11.00 -1.19 17.15
CA THR A 32 -10.77 -0.83 15.77
C THR A 32 -10.04 0.50 15.83
N LYS A 33 -8.72 0.43 15.98
CA LYS A 33 -7.87 1.58 15.79
C LYS A 33 -8.11 2.04 14.36
N ASP A 34 -8.39 3.33 14.20
CA ASP A 34 -8.62 3.89 12.87
C ASP A 34 -7.35 3.64 12.05
N SER A 35 -7.50 3.12 10.82
CA SER A 35 -6.36 2.78 9.96
C SER A 35 -5.49 4.00 9.56
N ALA A 36 -5.91 5.20 9.97
CA ALA A 36 -5.19 6.45 9.79
C ALA A 36 -4.26 6.82 10.95
N ASP A 37 -4.39 6.18 12.12
CA ASP A 37 -3.53 6.47 13.29
C ASP A 37 -2.21 5.71 13.19
N LEU A 38 -1.25 6.29 12.44
CA LEU A 38 0.13 5.79 12.34
C LEU A 38 0.73 5.59 13.74
N ASP A 39 1.19 4.37 14.03
CA ASP A 39 1.72 4.01 15.36
C ASP A 39 2.93 4.85 15.76
N GLN A 40 3.77 5.20 14.78
CA GLN A 40 5.01 5.91 15.02
C GLN A 40 5.40 6.78 13.83
N VAL A 41 5.60 8.08 14.06
CA VAL A 41 6.17 9.01 13.08
C VAL A 41 7.45 9.60 13.64
N THR A 42 8.57 9.38 12.95
CA THR A 42 9.89 9.91 13.31
C THR A 42 10.40 10.82 12.20
N THR A 43 10.96 11.97 12.55
CA THR A 43 11.69 12.82 11.60
C THR A 43 13.18 12.61 11.79
N LEU A 44 13.86 12.14 10.74
CA LEU A 44 15.31 11.96 10.73
C LEU A 44 16.02 13.33 10.73
N SER A 45 17.31 13.35 11.09
CA SER A 45 18.10 14.58 11.14
C SER A 45 18.24 15.28 9.78
N ASN A 46 18.05 14.56 8.68
CA ASN A 46 18.04 15.09 7.32
C ASN A 46 16.65 15.59 6.86
N GLY A 47 15.64 15.58 7.74
CA GLY A 47 14.28 16.05 7.44
C GLY A 47 13.35 15.00 6.83
N VAL A 48 13.84 13.80 6.49
CA VAL A 48 12.98 12.71 6.01
C VAL A 48 12.06 12.25 7.14
N ARG A 49 10.76 12.17 6.84
CA ARG A 49 9.74 11.64 7.76
C ARG A 49 9.54 10.16 7.49
N VAL A 50 9.62 9.35 8.54
CA VAL A 50 9.38 7.91 8.53
C VAL A 50 8.15 7.64 9.37
N ALA A 51 7.11 7.11 8.73
CA ALA A 51 5.92 6.62 9.40
C ALA A 51 5.89 5.10 9.34
N SER A 52 5.61 4.45 10.46
CA SER A 52 5.48 2.98 10.53
C SER A 52 4.31 2.59 11.41
N GLU A 53 3.63 1.51 11.02
CA GLU A 53 2.54 0.89 11.74
C GLU A 53 2.75 -0.63 11.73
N ALA A 54 2.56 -1.28 12.88
CA ALA A 54 2.72 -2.71 13.01
C ALA A 54 1.38 -3.42 12.78
N VAL A 55 1.15 -3.88 11.56
CA VAL A 55 -0.08 -4.59 11.18
C VAL A 55 0.13 -6.10 11.24
N PRO A 56 -0.82 -6.89 11.78
CA PRO A 56 -0.74 -8.36 11.73
C PRO A 56 -0.79 -8.88 10.29
N GLY A 57 0.18 -9.72 9.89
CA GLY A 57 0.19 -10.32 8.56
C GLY A 57 1.54 -10.91 8.17
N ALA A 58 1.56 -11.65 7.05
CA ALA A 58 2.79 -12.18 6.45
C ALA A 58 3.44 -11.21 5.44
N PHE A 59 2.76 -10.08 5.17
CA PHE A 59 3.15 -9.08 4.19
C PHE A 59 3.29 -7.71 4.83
N SER A 60 4.21 -6.93 4.27
CA SER A 60 4.45 -5.54 4.62
C SER A 60 4.33 -4.67 3.37
N GLY A 61 3.69 -3.51 3.54
CA GLY A 61 3.73 -2.41 2.58
C GLY A 61 4.86 -1.45 2.93
N ILE A 62 5.63 -1.03 1.94
CA ILE A 62 6.70 -0.04 2.07
C ILE A 62 6.47 0.99 0.97
N GLY A 63 6.65 2.27 1.28
CA GLY A 63 6.59 3.28 0.24
C GLY A 63 7.39 4.53 0.56
N VAL A 64 7.86 5.18 -0.50
CA VAL A 64 8.47 6.50 -0.47
C VAL A 64 7.59 7.44 -1.27
N TYR A 65 7.13 8.50 -0.62
CA TYR A 65 6.25 9.51 -1.19
C TYR A 65 7.02 10.81 -1.28
N VAL A 66 7.20 11.30 -2.50
CA VAL A 66 7.95 12.53 -2.78
C VAL A 66 6.95 13.59 -3.20
N ASP A 67 7.06 14.77 -2.58
CA ASP A 67 6.32 15.97 -2.94
C ASP A 67 6.88 16.53 -4.27
N ALA A 68 6.37 15.99 -5.37
CA ALA A 68 6.85 16.16 -6.74
C ALA A 68 5.75 15.70 -7.71
N GLY A 69 5.83 15.97 -9.00
CA GLY A 69 4.79 15.60 -9.97
C GLY A 69 4.58 16.68 -11.01
N SER A 70 3.58 16.49 -11.87
CA SER A 70 3.39 17.37 -13.03
C SER A 70 3.04 18.82 -12.67
N ARG A 71 2.56 19.08 -11.45
CA ARG A 71 2.39 20.44 -10.89
C ARG A 71 3.71 21.20 -10.77
N TYR A 72 4.81 20.49 -10.55
CA TYR A 72 6.13 21.07 -10.30
C TYR A 72 6.96 21.21 -11.58
N GLU A 73 6.42 20.81 -12.72
CA GLU A 73 7.07 20.92 -14.02
C GLU A 73 7.03 22.37 -14.54
N ASN A 74 8.01 22.70 -15.39
CA ASN A 74 8.00 23.92 -16.18
C ASN A 74 7.87 23.56 -17.67
N ASP A 75 7.73 24.56 -18.53
CA ASP A 75 7.55 24.34 -19.97
C ASP A 75 8.65 23.49 -20.64
N ALA A 76 9.88 23.54 -20.11
CA ALA A 76 10.99 22.75 -20.63
C ALA A 76 11.01 21.30 -20.14
N LEU A 77 10.29 20.96 -19.07
CA LEU A 77 10.28 19.65 -18.42
C LEU A 77 8.90 18.99 -18.43
N ARG A 78 7.97 19.46 -19.29
CA ARG A 78 6.61 18.92 -19.38
C ARG A 78 6.64 17.42 -19.69
N GLY A 79 5.95 16.64 -18.87
CA GLY A 79 5.85 15.18 -18.98
C GLY A 79 6.98 14.41 -18.30
N VAL A 80 7.97 15.09 -17.69
CA VAL A 80 9.10 14.40 -17.05
C VAL A 80 8.65 13.50 -15.90
N SER A 81 7.60 13.86 -15.16
CA SER A 81 7.08 13.07 -14.04
C SER A 81 6.58 11.70 -14.52
N HIS A 82 5.88 11.66 -15.66
CA HIS A 82 5.40 10.43 -16.28
C HIS A 82 6.57 9.56 -16.76
N ILE A 83 7.57 10.18 -17.36
CA ILE A 83 8.75 9.46 -17.84
C ILE A 83 9.62 8.93 -16.69
N ILE A 84 9.77 9.68 -15.59
CA ILE A 84 10.47 9.24 -14.37
C ILE A 84 9.80 8.01 -13.75
N ASP A 85 8.46 8.02 -13.69
CA ASP A 85 7.67 6.87 -13.24
C ASP A 85 7.96 5.63 -14.08
N ARG A 86 7.92 5.76 -15.42
CA ARG A 86 8.24 4.67 -16.36
C ARG A 86 9.68 4.18 -16.28
N LEU A 87 10.60 5.05 -15.89
CA LEU A 87 12.03 4.75 -15.71
C LEU A 87 12.34 4.24 -14.30
N ALA A 88 11.38 4.22 -13.38
CA ALA A 88 11.58 3.62 -12.08
C ALA A 88 11.93 2.13 -12.23
N PHE A 89 12.87 1.66 -11.40
CA PHE A 89 13.37 0.29 -11.40
C PHE A 89 14.01 -0.16 -12.73
N LYS A 90 14.49 0.78 -13.54
CA LYS A 90 15.41 0.50 -14.66
C LYS A 90 16.86 0.48 -14.14
N SER A 91 17.82 0.74 -15.03
CA SER A 91 19.24 0.71 -14.71
C SER A 91 19.59 1.68 -13.58
N SER A 92 20.53 1.27 -12.73
CA SER A 92 21.15 2.09 -11.67
C SER A 92 22.66 2.09 -11.85
N SER A 93 23.40 2.86 -11.05
CA SER A 93 24.87 2.76 -11.07
C SER A 93 25.39 1.37 -10.66
N ARG A 94 24.56 0.58 -9.97
CA ARG A 94 24.93 -0.71 -9.37
C ARG A 94 24.42 -1.92 -10.14
N ARG A 95 23.34 -1.77 -10.91
CA ARG A 95 22.66 -2.88 -11.61
C ARG A 95 22.17 -2.43 -12.98
N SER A 96 22.20 -3.35 -13.94
CA SER A 96 21.43 -3.20 -15.18
C SER A 96 19.93 -3.32 -14.91
N ALA A 97 19.10 -2.82 -15.83
CA ALA A 97 17.65 -3.00 -15.76
C ALA A 97 17.23 -4.48 -15.61
N ASP A 98 17.87 -5.40 -16.31
CA ASP A 98 17.57 -6.83 -16.21
C ASP A 98 17.89 -7.39 -14.82
N SER A 99 19.05 -7.03 -14.25
CA SER A 99 19.43 -7.44 -12.90
C SER A 99 18.52 -6.82 -11.83
N MET A 100 18.06 -5.58 -12.03
CA MET A 100 17.06 -4.94 -11.17
C MET A 100 15.74 -5.72 -11.21
N LEU A 101 15.28 -6.10 -12.40
CA LEU A 101 14.05 -6.86 -12.58
C LEU A 101 14.13 -8.26 -11.95
N GLU A 102 15.22 -9.00 -12.18
CA GLU A 102 15.45 -10.32 -11.57
C GLU A 102 15.43 -10.24 -10.03
N GLU A 103 16.08 -9.23 -9.44
CA GLU A 103 16.08 -9.03 -7.99
C GLU A 103 14.66 -8.77 -7.49
N ILE A 104 13.91 -7.89 -8.15
CA ILE A 104 12.52 -7.57 -7.82
C ILE A 104 11.64 -8.83 -7.87
N GLU A 105 11.73 -9.62 -8.94
CA GLU A 105 10.96 -10.85 -9.12
C GLU A 105 11.31 -11.89 -8.04
N SER A 106 12.58 -11.97 -7.64
CA SER A 106 13.03 -12.90 -6.59
C SER A 106 12.42 -12.63 -5.22
N LEU A 107 11.97 -11.39 -4.94
CA LEU A 107 11.32 -11.04 -3.68
C LEU A 107 9.90 -11.64 -3.55
N GLY A 108 9.30 -12.08 -4.66
CA GLY A 108 7.95 -12.65 -4.67
C GLY A 108 6.84 -11.66 -4.29
N GLY A 109 7.12 -10.36 -4.41
CA GLY A 109 6.20 -9.26 -4.13
C GLY A 109 5.89 -8.42 -5.37
N ASN A 110 5.14 -7.34 -5.19
CA ASN A 110 4.95 -6.31 -6.22
C ASN A 110 5.70 -5.05 -5.82
N ILE A 111 6.37 -4.42 -6.78
CA ILE A 111 6.96 -3.10 -6.64
C ILE A 111 6.52 -2.25 -7.82
N GLN A 112 6.19 -0.99 -7.56
CA GLN A 112 5.70 -0.08 -8.58
C GLN A 112 6.10 1.35 -8.26
N CYS A 113 6.14 2.16 -9.32
CA CYS A 113 6.13 3.61 -9.21
C CYS A 113 4.80 4.12 -9.79
N ALA A 114 4.37 5.28 -9.32
CA ALA A 114 3.27 6.03 -9.88
C ALA A 114 3.52 7.53 -9.71
N SER A 115 3.35 8.28 -10.79
CA SER A 115 3.33 9.73 -10.78
C SER A 115 1.90 10.28 -10.73
N SER A 116 1.74 11.41 -10.05
CA SER A 116 0.52 12.20 -10.05
C SER A 116 0.86 13.67 -10.30
N ARG A 117 -0.12 14.56 -10.15
CA ARG A 117 0.10 16.00 -10.22
C ARG A 117 0.98 16.50 -9.07
N GLU A 118 0.86 15.92 -7.88
CA GLU A 118 1.48 16.43 -6.65
C GLU A 118 2.32 15.40 -5.89
N SER A 119 2.36 14.16 -6.35
CA SER A 119 3.19 13.13 -5.75
C SER A 119 3.90 12.24 -6.78
N LEU A 120 5.12 11.83 -6.43
CA LEU A 120 5.76 10.62 -6.96
C LEU A 120 5.77 9.56 -5.85
N MET A 121 5.29 8.36 -6.17
CA MET A 121 5.03 7.30 -5.20
C MET A 121 5.78 6.05 -5.63
N TYR A 122 6.77 5.64 -4.85
CA TYR A 122 7.47 4.36 -5.03
C TYR A 122 6.99 3.42 -3.95
N GLN A 123 6.39 2.29 -4.31
CA GLN A 123 5.69 1.41 -3.39
C GLN A 123 6.08 -0.04 -3.62
N ALA A 124 6.13 -0.81 -2.54
CA ALA A 124 6.34 -2.25 -2.56
C ALA A 124 5.38 -2.95 -1.61
N ALA A 125 4.81 -4.06 -2.06
CA ALA A 125 4.13 -5.04 -1.22
C ALA A 125 4.95 -6.33 -1.25
N THR A 126 5.51 -6.73 -0.11
CA THR A 126 6.46 -7.85 -0.03
C THR A 126 6.28 -8.67 1.24
N PHE A 127 6.94 -9.83 1.32
CA PHE A 127 7.00 -10.62 2.55
C PHE A 127 7.81 -9.89 3.63
N ASN A 128 7.48 -10.13 4.91
CA ASN A 128 8.16 -9.48 6.03
C ASN A 128 9.69 -9.65 6.02
N SER A 129 10.18 -10.80 5.53
CA SER A 129 11.62 -11.10 5.40
C SER A 129 12.33 -10.25 4.35
N ALA A 130 11.61 -9.75 3.35
CA ALA A 130 12.14 -9.02 2.20
C ALA A 130 12.08 -7.49 2.37
N VAL A 131 11.56 -6.99 3.50
CA VAL A 131 11.40 -5.56 3.77
C VAL A 131 12.70 -4.77 3.62
N SER A 132 13.80 -5.31 4.15
CA SER A 132 15.11 -4.65 4.04
C SER A 132 15.58 -4.52 2.59
N THR A 133 15.40 -5.59 1.79
CA THR A 133 15.81 -5.60 0.39
C THR A 133 14.94 -4.68 -0.45
N ALA A 134 13.61 -4.75 -0.30
CA ALA A 134 12.68 -3.86 -1.00
C ALA A 134 12.97 -2.37 -0.67
N THR A 135 13.23 -2.05 0.59
CA THR A 135 13.61 -0.68 0.99
C THR A 135 14.92 -0.22 0.33
N ALA A 136 15.90 -1.12 0.21
CA ALA A 136 17.16 -0.82 -0.47
C ALA A 136 16.98 -0.58 -1.97
N LEU A 137 16.11 -1.35 -2.64
CA LEU A 137 15.78 -1.15 -4.05
C LEU A 137 15.04 0.17 -4.29
N LEU A 138 14.06 0.51 -3.45
CA LEU A 138 13.39 1.82 -3.48
C LEU A 138 14.42 2.96 -3.35
N ALA A 139 15.32 2.86 -2.38
CA ALA A 139 16.37 3.85 -2.16
C ALA A 139 17.33 3.95 -3.35
N GLU A 140 17.70 2.83 -3.97
CA GLU A 140 18.55 2.77 -5.15
C GLU A 140 17.94 3.47 -6.35
N THR A 141 16.71 3.11 -6.70
CA THR A 141 15.97 3.70 -7.81
C THR A 141 15.80 5.21 -7.67
N ILE A 142 15.61 5.69 -6.44
CA ILE A 142 15.40 7.12 -6.17
C ILE A 142 16.72 7.91 -6.16
N ARG A 143 17.77 7.36 -5.53
CA ARG A 143 19.00 8.11 -5.25
C ARG A 143 20.05 8.00 -6.34
N ASP A 144 20.03 6.91 -7.10
CA ASP A 144 21.13 6.53 -7.98
C ASP A 144 20.64 5.87 -9.30
N PRO A 145 19.62 6.43 -9.98
CA PRO A 145 19.20 5.92 -11.27
C PRO A 145 20.26 6.23 -12.34
N LEU A 146 20.47 5.28 -13.25
CA LEU A 146 21.26 5.50 -14.46
C LEU A 146 20.29 5.67 -15.63
N ILE A 147 20.01 6.92 -15.98
CA ILE A 147 19.09 7.24 -17.07
C ILE A 147 19.84 7.21 -18.40
N THR A 148 19.62 6.15 -19.19
CA THR A 148 20.25 6.00 -20.51
C THR A 148 19.35 6.52 -21.63
N ASP A 149 19.94 7.09 -22.69
CA ASP A 149 19.19 7.59 -23.85
C ASP A 149 18.33 6.49 -24.50
N GLU A 150 18.82 5.25 -24.47
CA GLU A 150 18.10 4.08 -25.00
C GLU A 150 16.83 3.77 -24.18
N GLU A 151 16.93 3.74 -22.84
CA GLU A 151 15.78 3.51 -21.98
C GLU A 151 14.76 4.63 -22.08
N VAL A 152 15.22 5.89 -22.15
CA VAL A 152 14.36 7.06 -22.36
C VAL A 152 13.62 6.95 -23.69
N SER A 153 14.32 6.65 -24.78
CA SER A 153 13.71 6.52 -26.11
C SER A 153 12.59 5.46 -26.12
N ARG A 154 12.83 4.30 -25.49
CA ARG A 154 11.79 3.25 -25.35
C ARG A 154 10.59 3.71 -24.53
N GLN A 155 10.79 4.51 -23.47
CA GLN A 155 9.68 5.03 -22.68
C GLN A 155 8.90 6.12 -23.42
N LEU A 156 9.56 6.92 -24.26
CA LEU A 156 8.89 7.91 -25.11
C LEU A 156 7.98 7.24 -26.15
N GLU A 157 8.44 6.17 -26.80
CA GLU A 157 7.61 5.38 -27.72
C GLU A 157 6.38 4.79 -27.02
N THR A 158 6.58 4.27 -25.81
CA THR A 158 5.47 3.73 -24.99
C THR A 158 4.49 4.83 -24.60
N ALA A 159 4.99 6.01 -24.20
CA ALA A 159 4.16 7.15 -23.83
C ALA A 159 3.32 7.67 -25.02
N GLU A 160 3.88 7.67 -26.23
CA GLU A 160 3.14 8.06 -27.45
C GLU A 160 1.92 7.14 -27.69
N TYR A 161 2.13 5.82 -27.54
CA TYR A 161 1.04 4.85 -27.63
C TYR A 161 -0.03 5.07 -26.53
N GLU A 162 0.40 5.31 -25.29
CA GLU A 162 -0.49 5.57 -24.16
C GLU A 162 -1.35 6.82 -24.36
N ILE A 163 -0.79 7.88 -24.94
CA ILE A 163 -1.54 9.08 -25.30
C ILE A 163 -2.68 8.72 -26.25
N GLY A 164 -2.40 7.95 -27.30
CA GLY A 164 -3.43 7.47 -28.23
C GLY A 164 -4.54 6.67 -27.55
N GLU A 165 -4.17 5.79 -26.62
CA GLU A 165 -5.11 5.00 -25.82
C GLU A 165 -5.97 5.86 -24.88
N ILE A 166 -5.39 6.90 -24.27
CA ILE A 166 -6.14 7.84 -23.42
C ILE A 166 -7.16 8.61 -24.25
N TRP A 167 -6.77 9.14 -25.40
CA TRP A 167 -7.67 9.88 -26.30
C TRP A 167 -8.83 9.04 -26.83
N SER A 168 -8.65 7.72 -26.98
CA SER A 168 -9.70 6.82 -27.45
C SER A 168 -10.72 6.45 -26.36
N LYS A 169 -10.43 6.72 -25.09
CA LYS A 169 -11.23 6.33 -23.92
C LYS A 169 -11.76 7.56 -23.17
N PRO A 170 -13.05 7.92 -23.34
CA PRO A 170 -13.66 9.09 -22.71
C PRO A 170 -13.42 9.17 -21.19
N ASP A 171 -13.50 8.03 -20.50
CA ASP A 171 -13.33 7.96 -19.04
C ASP A 171 -11.92 8.36 -18.58
N LEU A 172 -10.91 8.25 -19.46
CA LEU A 172 -9.53 8.64 -19.15
C LEU A 172 -9.22 10.08 -19.57
N ILE A 173 -9.69 10.53 -20.74
CA ILE A 173 -9.37 11.87 -21.26
C ILE A 173 -10.23 12.98 -20.63
N LEU A 174 -11.49 12.69 -20.26
CA LEU A 174 -12.39 13.72 -19.71
C LEU A 174 -11.84 14.37 -18.42
N PRO A 175 -11.33 13.62 -17.42
CA PRO A 175 -10.71 14.24 -16.24
C PRO A 175 -9.56 15.19 -16.58
N GLU A 176 -8.75 14.86 -17.58
CA GLU A 176 -7.61 15.66 -18.03
C GLU A 176 -8.08 16.95 -18.72
N LEU A 177 -9.08 16.86 -19.61
CA LEU A 177 -9.69 18.03 -20.26
C LEU A 177 -10.35 18.97 -19.26
N VAL A 178 -11.06 18.42 -18.27
CA VAL A 178 -11.70 19.20 -17.20
C VAL A 178 -10.64 19.94 -16.39
N HIS A 179 -9.55 19.28 -16.00
CA HIS A 179 -8.44 19.93 -15.30
C HIS A 179 -7.81 21.05 -16.14
N MET A 180 -7.52 20.80 -17.42
CA MET A 180 -6.96 21.82 -18.30
C MET A 180 -7.89 23.03 -18.46
N ALA A 181 -9.21 22.80 -18.60
CA ALA A 181 -10.17 23.89 -18.73
C ALA A 181 -10.34 24.70 -17.43
N ALA A 182 -10.30 24.02 -16.28
CA ALA A 182 -10.46 24.65 -14.96
C ALA A 182 -9.23 25.48 -14.57
N TYR A 183 -8.03 24.98 -14.85
CA TYR A 183 -6.78 25.55 -14.32
C TYR A 183 -5.91 26.27 -15.37
N LYS A 184 -6.13 26.04 -16.67
CA LYS A 184 -5.45 26.68 -17.82
C LYS A 184 -3.92 26.74 -17.69
N ASP A 185 -3.40 27.88 -17.21
CA ASP A 185 -1.97 28.19 -17.11
C ASP A 185 -1.44 28.08 -15.68
N ASN A 186 -2.29 27.75 -14.71
CA ASN A 186 -1.88 27.53 -13.33
C ASN A 186 -1.55 26.06 -13.08
N THR A 187 -0.47 25.84 -12.35
CA THR A 187 -0.12 24.55 -11.78
C THR A 187 -1.05 24.28 -10.60
N LEU A 188 -2.28 23.81 -10.89
CA LEU A 188 -3.43 23.71 -9.98
C LEU A 188 -3.81 25.05 -9.32
#